data_AF-A0AB34PPQ4-F1
#
_entry.id   AF-A0AB34PPQ4-F1
#
_cell.length_a   1.000
_cell.length_b   1.000
_cell.length_c   1.000
_cell.angle_alpha   90.00
_cell.angle_beta   90.00
_cell.angle_gamma   90.00
#
_symmetry.space_group_name_H-M   'P 1'
#
loop_
_entity.id
_entity.type
_entity.pdbx_description
1 polymer ?
#
loop_
_entity_poly.entity_id
_entity_poly.type
_entity_poly.pdbx_seq_one_letter_code
_entity_poly.pdbx_strand_id
1 'polypeptide(L)'
;MLQNSILLASVIDSICSVYQLQYNKQKKTIYGISFDYTLFSVLSQFLSILSSFLYIHTNEYSIRYPIYPNLPISLPLVVFQVLQCFFLILVLLQLRIYINTRNTNQGISPYSLIFLGSLALFLSWISKLYIYRQGKIISLDVIDWIWYAGRIISCVKFMPIISMNWFDQCVIGMFPYWSHFQISVLLLQLLGKYSYFFKWWQIPVNYPTWLEVQFQMLCILIIRVQIYIYKNNKPSLEVQ
;
A
#
# COMPACT_ATOMS: atom_id res chain seq x y z
N MET A 1 -12.32 8.66 -18.72
CA MET A 1 -12.87 7.65 -17.78
C MET A 1 -11.79 7.05 -16.89
N LEU A 2 -10.70 6.50 -17.48
CA LEU A 2 -9.56 5.88 -16.78
C LEU A 2 -8.95 6.74 -15.66
N GLN A 3 -8.65 8.01 -15.93
CA GLN A 3 -8.08 8.92 -14.92
C GLN A 3 -9.07 9.26 -13.81
N ASN A 4 -10.34 9.54 -14.15
CA ASN A 4 -11.34 9.95 -13.17
C ASN A 4 -11.67 8.83 -12.17
N SER A 5 -11.74 7.58 -12.63
CA SER A 5 -12.03 6.45 -11.73
C SER A 5 -10.85 6.18 -10.78
N ILE A 6 -9.61 6.29 -11.25
CA ILE A 6 -8.42 6.12 -10.40
C ILE A 6 -8.32 7.25 -9.37
N LEU A 7 -8.58 8.49 -9.77
CA LEU A 7 -8.61 9.61 -8.82
C LEU A 7 -9.73 9.45 -7.79
N LEU A 8 -10.93 9.04 -8.21
CA LEU A 8 -12.04 8.75 -7.30
C LEU A 8 -11.69 7.62 -6.33
N ALA A 9 -11.02 6.56 -6.80
CA ALA A 9 -10.54 5.49 -5.95
C ALA A 9 -9.59 6.01 -4.86
N SER A 10 -8.64 6.89 -5.20
CA SER A 10 -7.72 7.49 -4.23
C SER A 10 -8.42 8.41 -3.22
N VAL A 11 -9.46 9.13 -3.63
CA VAL A 11 -10.30 9.92 -2.72
C VAL A 11 -11.01 9.01 -1.72
N ILE A 12 -11.64 7.94 -2.19
CA ILE A 12 -12.33 6.97 -1.33
C ILE A 12 -11.36 6.30 -0.35
N ASP A 13 -10.16 5.94 -0.80
CA ASP A 13 -9.14 5.31 0.05
C ASP A 13 -8.58 6.29 1.12
N SER A 14 -8.48 7.58 0.78
CA SER A 14 -8.13 8.64 1.73
C SER A 14 -9.24 8.81 2.79
N ILE A 15 -10.50 8.87 2.37
CA ILE A 15 -11.66 8.94 3.28
C ILE A 15 -11.70 7.70 4.20
N CYS A 16 -11.43 6.53 3.66
CA CYS A 16 -11.33 5.27 4.41
C CYS A 16 -10.29 5.37 5.54
N SER A 17 -9.12 5.94 5.24
CA SER A 17 -8.07 6.18 6.24
C SER A 17 -8.51 7.17 7.32
N VAL A 18 -9.24 8.23 6.96
CA VAL A 18 -9.82 9.20 7.91
C VAL A 18 -10.86 8.55 8.81
N TYR A 19 -11.75 7.71 8.27
CA TYR A 19 -12.73 7.00 9.09
C TYR A 19 -12.08 6.00 10.04
N GLN A 20 -11.01 5.32 9.64
CA GLN A 20 -10.24 4.48 10.57
C GLN A 20 -9.64 5.32 11.71
N LEU A 21 -9.06 6.48 11.41
CA LEU A 21 -8.54 7.41 12.43
C LEU A 21 -9.60 7.81 13.46
N GLN A 22 -10.77 8.20 12.96
CA GLN A 22 -11.89 8.62 13.80
C GLN A 22 -12.42 7.46 14.65
N TYR A 23 -12.57 6.28 14.06
CA TYR A 23 -13.01 5.08 14.74
C TYR A 23 -12.09 4.69 15.90
N ASN A 24 -10.77 4.68 15.66
CA ASN A 24 -9.77 4.42 16.70
C ASN A 24 -9.82 5.46 17.81
N LYS A 25 -9.95 6.75 17.45
CA LYS A 25 -10.02 7.85 18.41
C LYS A 25 -11.28 7.78 19.29
N GLN A 26 -12.43 7.45 18.69
CA GLN A 26 -13.70 7.32 19.41
C GLN A 26 -13.68 6.14 20.38
N LYS A 27 -13.16 4.99 19.94
CA LYS A 27 -13.06 3.80 20.80
C LYS A 27 -11.85 3.80 21.75
N LYS A 28 -10.88 4.70 21.51
CA LYS A 28 -9.59 4.78 22.23
C LYS A 28 -8.85 3.44 22.28
N THR A 29 -8.94 2.66 21.20
CA THR A 29 -8.32 1.34 21.08
C THR A 29 -7.86 1.08 19.66
N ILE A 30 -6.83 0.24 19.54
CA ILE A 30 -6.30 -0.28 18.28
C ILE A 30 -6.49 -1.80 18.16
N TYR A 31 -7.33 -2.36 19.03
CA TYR A 31 -7.56 -3.78 19.13
C TYR A 31 -8.05 -4.35 17.78
N GLY A 32 -7.34 -5.34 17.26
CA GLY A 32 -7.61 -5.98 15.97
C GLY A 32 -6.93 -5.35 14.73
N ILE A 33 -6.33 -4.16 14.82
CA ILE A 33 -5.60 -3.52 13.70
C ILE A 33 -4.21 -4.16 13.50
N SER A 34 -3.96 -4.70 12.32
CA SER A 34 -2.63 -5.23 11.98
C SER A 34 -1.59 -4.11 11.82
N PHE A 35 -0.52 -4.18 12.63
CA PHE A 35 0.62 -3.25 12.55
C PHE A 35 1.30 -3.33 11.18
N ASP A 36 1.60 -4.55 10.74
CA ASP A 36 2.23 -4.82 9.45
C ASP A 36 1.42 -4.26 8.27
N TYR A 37 0.09 -4.40 8.27
CA TYR A 37 -0.75 -3.79 7.24
C TYR A 37 -0.61 -2.27 7.20
N THR A 38 -0.66 -1.61 8.36
CA THR A 38 -0.52 -0.14 8.41
C THR A 38 0.88 0.30 7.96
N LEU A 39 1.91 -0.43 8.36
CA LEU A 39 3.30 -0.19 7.95
C LEU A 39 3.46 -0.36 6.43
N PHE A 40 2.98 -1.46 5.86
CA PHE A 40 3.04 -1.72 4.41
C PHE A 40 2.24 -0.67 3.62
N SER A 41 1.10 -0.22 4.16
CA SER A 41 0.31 0.84 3.54
C SER A 41 1.06 2.18 3.53
N VAL A 42 1.72 2.56 4.63
CA VAL A 42 2.57 3.77 4.67
C VAL A 42 3.76 3.64 3.71
N LEU A 43 4.50 2.53 3.77
CA LEU A 43 5.69 2.32 2.97
C LEU A 43 5.39 2.29 1.47
N SER A 44 4.34 1.60 1.04
CA SER A 44 3.95 1.56 -0.37
C SER A 44 3.58 2.94 -0.91
N GLN A 45 2.83 3.74 -0.15
CA GLN A 45 2.49 5.11 -0.53
C GLN A 45 3.73 6.01 -0.56
N PHE A 46 4.59 5.93 0.47
CA PHE A 46 5.83 6.70 0.53
C PHE A 46 6.75 6.40 -0.66
N LEU A 47 6.96 5.12 -0.99
CA LEU A 47 7.79 4.72 -2.14
C LEU A 47 7.16 5.13 -3.48
N SER A 48 5.83 5.10 -3.61
CA SER A 48 5.12 5.62 -4.79
C SER A 48 5.32 7.13 -4.97
N ILE A 49 5.23 7.89 -3.88
CA ILE A 49 5.47 9.34 -3.89
C ILE A 49 6.94 9.62 -4.25
N LEU A 50 7.87 8.94 -3.58
CA LEU A 50 9.31 9.10 -3.78
C LEU A 50 9.71 8.79 -5.23
N SER A 51 9.29 7.63 -5.76
CA SER A 51 9.55 7.27 -7.16
C SER A 51 8.94 8.26 -8.14
N SER A 52 7.71 8.74 -7.90
CA SER A 52 7.09 9.77 -8.75
C SER A 52 7.92 11.06 -8.78
N PHE A 53 8.40 11.54 -7.63
CA PHE A 53 9.28 12.70 -7.60
C PHE A 53 10.61 12.45 -8.30
N LEU A 54 11.25 11.30 -8.08
CA LEU A 54 12.52 10.96 -8.72
C LEU A 54 12.39 10.85 -10.24
N TYR A 55 11.30 10.26 -10.74
CA TYR A 55 11.04 10.16 -12.18
C TYR A 55 10.79 11.52 -12.84
N ILE A 56 10.19 12.49 -12.14
CA ILE A 56 10.00 13.86 -12.67
C ILE A 56 11.35 14.56 -12.89
N HIS A 57 12.34 14.28 -12.05
CA HIS A 57 13.63 15.00 -12.04
C HIS A 57 14.73 14.30 -12.85
N THR A 58 14.53 13.04 -13.25
CA THR A 58 15.54 12.30 -14.01
C THR A 58 15.37 12.49 -15.52
N ASN A 59 16.47 12.82 -16.20
CA ASN A 59 16.54 12.84 -17.66
C ASN A 59 17.02 11.50 -18.25
N GLU A 60 17.42 10.54 -17.41
CA GLU A 60 17.99 9.27 -17.88
C GLU A 60 16.97 8.36 -18.56
N TYR A 61 15.68 8.54 -18.27
CA TYR A 61 14.61 7.77 -18.90
C TYR A 61 14.54 8.02 -20.41
N SER A 62 14.61 9.28 -20.84
CA SER A 62 14.55 9.64 -22.27
C SER A 62 15.79 9.18 -23.03
N ILE A 63 16.94 9.11 -22.36
CA ILE A 63 18.20 8.59 -22.91
C ILE A 63 18.09 7.08 -23.14
N ARG A 64 17.52 6.33 -22.18
CA ARG A 64 17.37 4.87 -22.30
C ARG A 64 16.26 4.46 -23.27
N TYR A 65 15.16 5.20 -23.31
CA TYR A 65 13.98 4.89 -24.12
C TYR A 65 13.62 6.04 -25.07
N PRO A 66 14.41 6.25 -26.15
CA PRO A 66 14.24 7.40 -27.04
C PRO A 66 12.92 7.38 -27.84
N ILE A 67 12.30 6.22 -28.01
CA ILE A 67 11.02 6.08 -28.74
C ILE A 67 9.85 6.68 -27.93
N TYR A 68 9.91 6.57 -26.60
CA TYR A 68 8.89 7.08 -25.68
C TYR A 68 9.57 7.84 -24.55
N PRO A 69 10.11 9.04 -24.82
CA PRO A 69 11.04 9.71 -23.91
C PRO A 69 10.34 10.30 -22.67
N ASN A 70 9.03 10.48 -22.73
CA ASN A 70 8.26 11.09 -21.65
C ASN A 70 7.60 10.01 -20.80
N LEU A 71 7.98 9.95 -19.53
CA LEU A 71 7.31 9.11 -18.55
C LEU A 71 6.09 9.85 -17.98
N PRO A 72 4.84 9.44 -18.31
CA PRO A 72 3.68 10.13 -17.78
C PRO A 72 3.55 9.90 -16.27
N ILE A 73 3.30 10.99 -15.53
CA ILE A 73 3.04 10.96 -14.09
C ILE A 73 1.81 11.82 -13.82
N SER A 74 0.85 11.28 -13.08
CA SER A 74 -0.36 12.00 -12.73
C SER A 74 -0.13 12.81 -11.45
N LEU A 75 0.14 14.11 -11.58
CA LEU A 75 0.33 15.01 -10.43
C LEU A 75 -0.88 15.05 -9.47
N PRO A 76 -2.15 15.09 -9.94
CA PRO A 76 -3.30 15.03 -9.02
C PRO A 76 -3.31 13.76 -8.17
N LEU A 77 -2.87 12.63 -8.74
CA LEU A 77 -2.75 11.39 -7.98
C LEU A 77 -1.65 11.48 -6.92
N VAL A 78 -0.51 12.11 -7.21
CA VAL A 78 0.55 12.34 -6.21
C VAL A 78 0.02 13.14 -5.02
N VAL A 79 -0.78 14.18 -5.26
CA VAL A 79 -1.41 14.96 -4.17
C VAL A 79 -2.28 14.08 -3.28
N PHE A 80 -3.13 13.24 -3.86
CA PHE A 80 -3.94 12.30 -3.08
C PHE A 80 -3.11 11.26 -2.35
N GLN A 81 -2.02 10.76 -2.95
CA GLN A 81 -1.09 9.84 -2.30
C GLN A 81 -0.42 10.50 -1.08
N VAL A 82 0.00 11.76 -1.18
CA VAL A 82 0.57 12.52 -0.06
C VAL A 82 -0.45 12.67 1.08
N LEU A 83 -1.68 13.06 0.77
CA LEU A 83 -2.77 13.17 1.76
C LEU A 83 -3.06 11.82 2.42
N GLN A 84 -3.18 10.76 1.63
CA GLN A 84 -3.40 9.41 2.15
C GLN A 84 -2.25 8.95 3.04
N CYS A 85 -1.00 9.16 2.61
CA CYS A 85 0.19 8.84 3.39
C CYS A 85 0.19 9.57 4.74
N PHE A 86 -0.15 10.86 4.74
CA PHE A 86 -0.31 11.64 5.97
C PHE A 86 -1.34 11.02 6.93
N PHE A 87 -2.53 10.66 6.45
CA PHE A 87 -3.54 10.02 7.30
C PHE A 87 -3.10 8.63 7.79
N LEU A 88 -2.43 7.84 6.97
CA LEU A 88 -1.90 6.53 7.38
C LEU A 88 -0.80 6.65 8.43
N ILE A 89 0.06 7.68 8.34
CA ILE A 89 1.05 7.98 9.38
C ILE A 89 0.35 8.31 10.70
N LEU A 90 -0.75 9.08 10.67
CA LEU A 90 -1.54 9.33 11.88
C LEU A 90 -2.13 8.02 12.45
N VAL A 91 -2.55 7.07 11.62
CA VAL A 91 -3.04 5.75 12.10
C VAL A 91 -1.90 4.98 12.75
N LEU A 92 -0.71 4.99 12.13
CA LEU A 92 0.48 4.36 12.67
C LEU A 92 0.90 4.98 14.02
N LEU A 93 0.77 6.30 14.17
CA LEU A 93 0.99 6.97 15.46
C LEU A 93 -0.05 6.53 16.51
N GLN A 94 -1.32 6.36 16.14
CA GLN A 94 -2.35 5.82 17.04
C GLN A 94 -2.00 4.41 17.53
N LEU A 95 -1.36 3.57 16.70
CA LEU A 95 -0.86 2.25 17.13
C LEU A 95 0.16 2.34 18.27
N ARG A 96 0.96 3.40 18.30
CA ARG A 96 1.90 3.65 19.40
C ARG A 96 1.19 4.23 20.62
N ILE A 97 0.27 5.17 20.43
CA ILE A 97 -0.44 5.84 21.52
C ILE A 97 -1.34 4.86 22.30
N TYR A 98 -2.04 3.97 21.59
CA TYR A 98 -2.97 3.01 22.18
C TYR A 98 -2.37 1.60 22.33
N ILE A 99 -1.03 1.49 22.40
CA ILE A 99 -0.30 0.22 22.41
C ILE A 99 -0.80 -0.76 23.49
N ASN A 100 -1.24 -0.24 24.65
CA ASN A 100 -1.77 -1.03 25.76
C ASN A 100 -3.10 -1.73 25.46
N THR A 101 -3.75 -1.41 24.34
CA THR A 101 -5.02 -2.03 23.92
C THR A 101 -4.83 -3.06 22.81
N ARG A 102 -3.60 -3.47 22.54
CA ARG A 102 -3.28 -4.48 21.52
C ARG A 102 -3.75 -5.87 21.95
N ASN A 103 -4.06 -6.70 20.96
CA ASN A 103 -4.26 -8.13 21.07
C ASN A 103 -2.90 -8.86 21.14
N THR A 104 -2.92 -10.12 21.57
CA THR A 104 -1.73 -10.95 21.75
C THR A 104 -0.88 -11.07 20.48
N ASN A 105 -1.54 -11.31 19.35
CA ASN A 105 -0.89 -11.46 18.05
C ASN A 105 -0.71 -10.12 17.30
N GLN A 106 -0.99 -8.98 17.95
CA GLN A 106 -0.80 -7.66 17.35
C GLN A 106 0.60 -7.11 17.63
N GLY A 107 1.46 -7.23 16.61
CA GLY A 107 2.78 -6.61 16.60
C GLY A 107 3.36 -6.59 15.19
N ILE A 108 4.60 -6.11 15.07
CA ILE A 108 5.35 -6.24 13.83
C ILE A 108 5.82 -7.70 13.73
N SER A 109 5.39 -8.42 12.70
CA SER A 109 5.76 -9.83 12.58
C SER A 109 7.21 -10.00 12.10
N PRO A 110 7.92 -11.05 12.58
CA PRO A 110 9.25 -11.38 12.06
C PRO A 110 9.26 -11.62 10.54
N TYR A 111 8.19 -12.20 10.00
CA TYR A 111 8.04 -12.42 8.55
C TYR A 111 8.01 -11.11 7.77
N SER A 112 7.28 -10.10 8.28
CA SER A 112 7.26 -8.77 7.68
C SER A 112 8.63 -8.09 7.76
N LEU A 113 9.37 -8.25 8.86
CA LEU A 113 10.75 -7.74 8.99
C LEU A 113 11.72 -8.41 8.01
N ILE A 114 11.67 -9.73 7.87
CA ILE A 114 12.50 -10.46 6.91
C ILE A 114 12.17 -10.03 5.48
N PHE A 115 10.88 -9.91 5.15
CA PHE A 115 10.43 -9.45 3.85
C PHE A 115 10.94 -8.02 3.54
N LEU A 116 10.71 -7.05 4.42
CA LEU A 116 11.22 -5.69 4.25
C LEU A 116 12.75 -5.63 4.22
N GLY A 117 13.40 -6.43 5.06
CA GLY A 117 14.86 -6.58 5.11
C GLY A 117 15.41 -7.07 3.77
N SER A 118 14.76 -8.05 3.13
CA SER A 118 15.17 -8.56 1.82
C SER A 118 15.10 -7.48 0.71
N LEU A 119 14.02 -6.67 0.71
CA LEU A 119 13.87 -5.56 -0.23
C LEU A 119 14.92 -4.47 0.00
N ALA A 120 15.20 -4.15 1.28
CA ALA A 120 16.19 -3.16 1.66
C ALA A 120 17.62 -3.62 1.34
N LEU A 121 17.94 -4.90 1.54
CA LEU A 121 19.22 -5.50 1.16
C LEU A 121 19.45 -5.40 -0.34
N PHE A 122 18.45 -5.71 -1.16
CA PHE A 122 18.57 -5.61 -2.60
C PHE A 122 18.68 -4.15 -3.08
N LEU A 123 17.93 -3.22 -2.47
CA LEU A 123 18.08 -1.78 -2.73
C LEU A 123 19.50 -1.31 -2.40
N SER A 124 20.04 -1.76 -1.27
CA SER A 124 21.40 -1.42 -0.82
C SER A 124 22.45 -1.98 -1.78
N TRP A 125 22.24 -3.20 -2.29
CA TRP A 125 23.10 -3.82 -3.29
C TRP A 125 23.10 -3.05 -4.62
N ILE A 126 21.92 -2.71 -5.19
CA ILE A 126 21.84 -1.89 -6.41
C ILE A 126 22.46 -0.52 -6.20
N SER A 127 22.15 0.12 -5.06
CA SER A 127 22.69 1.44 -4.74
C SER A 127 24.22 1.42 -4.62
N LYS A 128 24.79 0.37 -4.03
CA LYS A 128 26.24 0.15 -3.98
C LYS A 128 26.81 0.06 -5.39
N LEU A 129 26.24 -0.76 -6.25
CA LEU A 129 26.71 -0.93 -7.63
C LEU A 129 26.67 0.40 -8.40
N TYR A 130 25.63 1.21 -8.21
CA TYR A 130 25.52 2.57 -8.76
C TYR A 130 26.60 3.52 -8.21
N ILE A 131 26.72 3.65 -6.89
CA ILE A 131 27.64 4.60 -6.22
C ILE A 131 29.10 4.28 -6.56
N TYR A 132 29.48 3.01 -6.49
CA TYR A 132 30.86 2.56 -6.78
C TYR A 132 31.11 2.32 -8.27
N ARG A 133 30.13 2.58 -9.14
CA ARG A 133 30.19 2.34 -10.60
C ARG A 133 30.62 0.90 -10.95
N GLN A 134 30.20 -0.05 -10.11
CA GLN A 134 30.47 -1.48 -10.28
C GLN A 134 29.39 -2.08 -11.17
N GLY A 135 29.46 -1.81 -12.48
CA GLY A 135 28.51 -2.31 -13.48
C GLY A 135 27.83 -1.20 -14.28
N LYS A 136 27.00 -1.60 -15.25
CA LYS A 136 26.23 -0.67 -16.12
C LYS A 136 24.92 -0.25 -15.45
N ILE A 137 24.97 0.14 -14.18
CA ILE A 137 23.80 0.62 -13.42
C ILE A 137 23.77 2.14 -13.46
N ILE A 138 22.64 2.71 -13.87
CA ILE A 138 22.40 4.15 -13.90
C ILE A 138 21.39 4.54 -12.82
N SER A 139 21.18 5.84 -12.56
CA SER A 139 20.27 6.28 -11.49
C SER A 139 18.84 5.81 -11.74
N LEU A 140 18.42 5.71 -13.00
CA LEU A 140 17.12 5.15 -13.37
C LEU A 140 16.89 3.73 -12.83
N ASP A 141 17.90 2.86 -12.78
CA ASP A 141 17.76 1.50 -12.26
C ASP A 141 17.45 1.50 -10.75
N VAL A 142 18.02 2.45 -10.01
CA VAL A 142 17.73 2.65 -8.58
C VAL A 142 16.29 3.13 -8.40
N ILE A 143 15.84 4.08 -9.24
CA ILE A 143 14.47 4.62 -9.20
C ILE A 143 13.46 3.52 -9.54
N ASP A 144 13.73 2.72 -10.57
CA ASP A 144 12.89 1.58 -10.97
C ASP A 144 12.77 0.54 -9.84
N TRP A 145 13.86 0.29 -9.11
CA TRP A 145 13.81 -0.60 -7.95
C TRP A 145 12.97 -0.02 -6.79
N ILE A 146 13.09 1.28 -6.50
CA ILE A 146 12.25 1.96 -5.48
C ILE A 146 10.77 1.83 -5.86
N TRP A 147 10.42 2.08 -7.12
CA TRP A 147 9.07 1.91 -7.63
C TRP A 147 8.60 0.46 -7.50
N TYR A 148 9.42 -0.50 -7.93
CA TYR A 148 9.10 -1.93 -7.90
C TYR A 148 8.89 -2.44 -6.47
N ALA A 149 9.76 -2.07 -5.52
CA ALA A 149 9.60 -2.39 -4.10
C ALA A 149 8.29 -1.84 -3.54
N GLY A 150 7.93 -0.61 -3.89
CA GLY A 150 6.64 -0.02 -3.53
C GLY A 150 5.44 -0.83 -4.05
N ARG A 151 5.51 -1.32 -5.29
CA ARG A 151 4.47 -2.18 -5.89
C ARG A 151 4.37 -3.54 -5.22
N ILE A 152 5.48 -4.21 -4.95
CA ILE A 152 5.48 -5.50 -4.24
C ILE A 152 4.84 -5.33 -2.85
N ILE A 153 5.27 -4.33 -2.08
CA ILE A 153 4.70 -4.06 -0.76
C ILE A 153 3.19 -3.79 -0.87
N SER A 154 2.77 -3.02 -1.87
CA SER A 154 1.35 -2.76 -2.12
C SER A 154 0.56 -4.04 -2.43
N CYS A 155 1.11 -4.98 -3.21
CA CYS A 155 0.45 -6.26 -3.48
C CYS A 155 0.21 -7.02 -2.17
N VAL A 156 1.22 -7.17 -1.33
CA VAL A 156 1.13 -8.00 -0.12
C VAL A 156 0.52 -7.27 1.08
N LYS A 157 0.16 -5.98 0.96
CA LYS A 157 -0.28 -5.15 2.09
C LYS A 157 -1.41 -5.77 2.91
N PHE A 158 -2.35 -6.47 2.28
CA PHE A 158 -3.51 -7.08 2.96
C PHE A 158 -3.22 -8.47 3.57
N MET A 159 -2.11 -9.12 3.23
CA MET A 159 -1.76 -10.45 3.75
C MET A 159 -1.63 -10.48 5.28
N PRO A 160 -1.02 -9.48 5.94
CA PRO A 160 -1.00 -9.43 7.40
C PRO A 160 -2.37 -9.39 8.07
N ILE A 161 -3.38 -8.75 7.45
CA ILE A 161 -4.76 -8.77 7.98
C ILE A 161 -5.33 -10.19 7.89
N ILE A 162 -5.15 -10.85 6.75
CA ILE A 162 -5.65 -12.22 6.54
C ILE A 162 -5.04 -13.17 7.57
N SER A 163 -3.72 -13.09 7.74
CA SER A 163 -2.96 -13.89 8.68
C SER A 163 -3.43 -13.65 10.12
N MET A 164 -3.52 -12.38 10.53
CA MET A 164 -3.97 -12.00 11.87
C MET A 164 -5.40 -12.48 12.15
N ASN A 165 -6.34 -12.27 11.22
CA ASN A 165 -7.71 -12.75 11.36
C ASN A 165 -7.78 -14.29 11.47
N TRP A 166 -6.89 -15.00 10.79
CA TRP A 166 -6.81 -16.46 10.85
C TRP A 166 -6.31 -16.95 12.21
N PHE A 167 -5.23 -16.34 12.73
CA PHE A 167 -4.66 -16.70 14.03
C PHE A 167 -5.57 -16.29 15.20
N ASP A 168 -6.17 -15.11 15.14
CA ASP A 168 -7.06 -14.60 16.19
C ASP A 168 -8.48 -15.14 16.08
N GLN A 169 -8.82 -15.76 14.95
CA GLN A 169 -10.17 -16.20 14.60
C GLN A 169 -11.23 -15.10 14.80
N CYS A 170 -10.88 -13.84 14.56
CA CYS A 170 -11.73 -12.67 14.79
C CYS A 170 -11.46 -11.56 13.76
N VAL A 171 -12.39 -10.59 13.61
CA VAL A 171 -12.25 -9.49 12.62
C VAL A 171 -12.75 -8.13 13.16
N ILE A 172 -12.22 -7.68 14.31
CA ILE A 172 -12.71 -6.48 15.03
C ILE A 172 -11.90 -5.20 14.75
N GLY A 173 -10.73 -5.31 14.11
CA GLY A 173 -9.76 -4.21 13.97
C GLY A 173 -10.18 -3.03 13.11
N MET A 174 -10.79 -3.32 11.98
CA MET A 174 -11.15 -2.28 11.02
C MET A 174 -12.51 -1.66 11.36
N PHE A 175 -12.72 -0.40 10.94
CA PHE A 175 -14.06 0.17 11.05
C PHE A 175 -15.06 -0.66 10.23
N PRO A 176 -16.36 -0.75 10.62
CA PRO A 176 -17.28 -1.76 10.09
C PRO A 176 -17.46 -1.75 8.56
N TYR A 177 -17.40 -0.58 7.94
CA TYR A 177 -17.58 -0.43 6.49
C TYR A 177 -16.28 -0.50 5.69
N TRP A 178 -15.12 -0.69 6.33
CA TRP A 178 -13.81 -0.64 5.68
C TRP A 178 -13.72 -1.54 4.44
N SER A 179 -14.18 -2.79 4.55
CA SER A 179 -14.12 -3.73 3.43
C SER A 179 -14.97 -3.29 2.23
N HIS A 180 -16.09 -2.59 2.46
CA HIS A 180 -16.93 -2.05 1.39
C HIS A 180 -16.25 -0.88 0.66
N PHE A 181 -15.54 -0.03 1.41
CA PHE A 181 -14.72 1.03 0.83
C PHE A 181 -13.59 0.43 -0.02
N GLN A 182 -12.86 -0.55 0.50
CA GLN A 182 -11.75 -1.18 -0.22
C GLN A 182 -12.22 -1.92 -1.49
N ILE A 183 -13.37 -2.60 -1.47
CA ILE A 183 -13.97 -3.18 -2.68
C ILE A 183 -14.28 -2.10 -3.71
N SER A 184 -14.89 -0.98 -3.28
CA SER A 184 -15.18 0.14 -4.18
C SER A 184 -13.92 0.73 -4.82
N VAL A 185 -12.85 0.90 -4.03
CA VAL A 185 -11.53 1.36 -4.51
C VAL A 185 -11.00 0.42 -5.59
N LEU A 186 -10.97 -0.88 -5.33
CA LEU A 186 -10.43 -1.87 -6.28
C LEU A 186 -11.26 -1.99 -7.56
N LEU A 187 -12.60 -1.92 -7.45
CA LEU A 187 -13.48 -1.89 -8.62
C LEU A 187 -13.23 -0.65 -9.48
N LEU A 188 -13.07 0.53 -8.87
CA LEU A 188 -12.77 1.77 -9.59
C LEU A 188 -11.38 1.75 -10.24
N GLN A 189 -10.38 1.17 -9.59
CA GLN A 189 -9.06 0.95 -10.16
C GLN A 189 -9.10 -0.01 -11.35
N LEU A 190 -9.88 -1.09 -11.24
CA LEU A 190 -10.09 -2.07 -12.30
C LEU A 190 -10.83 -1.45 -13.49
N LEU A 191 -11.93 -0.73 -13.26
CA LEU A 191 -12.62 0.05 -14.29
C LEU A 191 -11.70 1.08 -14.93
N GLY A 192 -10.83 1.69 -14.13
CA GLY A 192 -9.80 2.60 -14.59
C GLY A 192 -8.91 1.93 -15.62
N LYS A 193 -8.44 0.73 -15.33
CA LYS A 193 -7.54 -0.05 -16.19
C LYS A 193 -8.15 -0.53 -17.52
N TYR A 194 -9.45 -0.80 -17.58
CA TYR A 194 -10.12 -1.36 -18.76
C TYR A 194 -10.39 -0.35 -19.91
N SER A 195 -9.69 0.79 -19.95
CA SER A 195 -9.89 1.77 -21.02
C SER A 195 -9.12 1.40 -22.29
N TYR A 196 -9.86 0.96 -23.31
CA TYR A 196 -9.35 0.66 -24.67
C TYR A 196 -8.72 1.87 -25.40
N PHE A 197 -8.91 3.09 -24.90
CA PHE A 197 -8.52 4.32 -25.60
C PHE A 197 -7.06 4.75 -25.39
N PHE A 198 -6.37 4.25 -24.35
CA PHE A 198 -5.00 4.69 -24.03
C PHE A 198 -3.98 3.62 -24.41
N LYS A 199 -2.92 4.05 -25.09
CA LYS A 199 -1.75 3.21 -25.36
C LYS A 199 -0.96 2.98 -24.07
N TRP A 200 -0.29 1.84 -23.97
CA TRP A 200 0.37 1.42 -22.71
C TRP A 200 1.42 2.43 -22.21
N TRP A 201 2.14 3.11 -23.11
CA TRP A 201 3.16 4.11 -22.77
C TRP A 201 2.60 5.46 -22.32
N GLN A 202 1.29 5.70 -22.50
CA GLN A 202 0.60 6.91 -22.04
C GLN A 202 0.03 6.76 -20.63
N ILE A 203 0.02 5.54 -20.09
CA ILE A 203 -0.51 5.24 -18.77
C ILE A 203 0.47 5.74 -17.71
N PRO A 204 0.04 6.61 -16.79
CA PRO A 204 0.93 7.11 -15.75
C PRO A 204 1.54 6.00 -14.88
N VAL A 205 2.85 6.09 -14.61
CA VAL A 205 3.60 5.08 -13.85
C VAL A 205 3.18 4.99 -12.38
N ASN A 206 2.61 6.07 -11.85
CA ASN A 206 2.09 6.09 -10.50
C ASN A 206 0.71 5.40 -10.36
N TYR A 207 0.11 4.91 -11.45
CA TYR A 207 -1.12 4.11 -11.39
C TYR A 207 -0.85 2.71 -10.81
N PRO A 208 -1.84 2.10 -10.13
CA PRO A 208 -1.70 0.74 -9.62
C PRO A 208 -1.38 -0.22 -10.78
N THR A 209 -0.63 -1.30 -10.54
CA THR A 209 -0.35 -2.30 -11.59
C THR A 209 -1.51 -3.30 -11.73
N TRP A 210 -1.57 -4.06 -12.83
CA TRP A 210 -2.62 -5.10 -12.97
C TRP A 210 -2.49 -6.18 -11.89
N LEU A 211 -1.25 -6.63 -11.65
CA LEU A 211 -0.94 -7.61 -10.62
C LEU A 211 -1.33 -7.10 -9.23
N GLU A 212 -1.03 -5.84 -8.92
CA GLU A 212 -1.42 -5.20 -7.65
C GLU A 212 -2.93 -5.26 -7.42
N VAL A 213 -3.73 -4.82 -8.39
CA VAL A 213 -5.19 -4.81 -8.26
C VAL A 213 -5.76 -6.22 -8.14
N GLN A 214 -5.29 -7.17 -8.96
CA GLN A 214 -5.77 -8.56 -8.94
C GLN A 214 -5.45 -9.27 -7.62
N PHE A 215 -4.23 -9.11 -7.13
CA PHE A 215 -3.80 -9.72 -5.88
C PHE A 215 -4.53 -9.10 -4.69
N GLN A 216 -4.70 -7.77 -4.67
CA GLN A 216 -5.50 -7.08 -3.66
C GLN A 216 -6.98 -7.50 -3.68
N MET A 217 -7.56 -7.72 -4.87
CA MET A 217 -8.91 -8.27 -5.02
C MET A 217 -9.03 -9.67 -4.43
N LEU A 218 -8.05 -10.55 -4.68
CA LEU A 218 -8.03 -11.87 -4.06
C LEU A 218 -7.95 -11.77 -2.53
N CYS A 219 -7.09 -10.89 -2.01
CA CYS A 219 -6.97 -10.66 -0.57
C CYS A 219 -8.28 -10.15 0.05
N ILE A 220 -8.94 -9.16 -0.56
CA ILE A 220 -10.18 -8.61 0.01
C ILE A 220 -11.32 -9.63 -0.01
N LEU A 221 -11.37 -10.52 -1.02
CA LEU A 221 -12.32 -11.63 -1.05
C LEU A 221 -12.10 -12.59 0.11
N ILE A 222 -10.85 -12.97 0.38
CA ILE A 222 -10.50 -13.81 1.54
C ILE A 222 -10.92 -13.12 2.85
N ILE A 223 -10.61 -11.82 3.02
CA ILE A 223 -11.02 -11.06 4.21
C ILE A 223 -12.55 -11.03 4.35
N ARG A 224 -13.31 -10.88 3.26
CA ARG A 224 -14.79 -10.93 3.30
C ARG A 224 -15.31 -12.28 3.75
N VAL A 225 -14.69 -13.37 3.30
CA VAL A 225 -15.01 -14.72 3.77
C VAL A 225 -14.70 -14.85 5.27
N GLN A 226 -13.54 -14.38 5.73
CA GLN A 226 -13.19 -14.37 7.17
C GLN A 226 -14.18 -13.56 8.01
N ILE A 227 -14.63 -12.39 7.55
CA ILE A 227 -15.66 -11.57 8.22
C ILE A 227 -16.95 -12.37 8.41
N TYR A 228 -17.34 -13.16 7.42
CA TYR A 228 -18.54 -14.00 7.49
C TYR A 228 -18.37 -15.16 8.49
N ILE A 229 -17.24 -15.88 8.41
CA ILE A 229 -16.97 -17.05 9.25
C ILE A 229 -16.79 -16.67 10.72
N TYR A 230 -16.05 -15.59 11.01
CA TYR A 230 -15.66 -15.20 12.36
C TYR A 230 -16.58 -14.15 13.00
N LYS A 231 -17.73 -13.84 12.39
CA LYS A 231 -18.63 -12.74 12.81
C LYS A 231 -18.99 -12.77 14.30
N ASN A 232 -19.13 -13.96 14.87
CA ASN A 232 -19.58 -14.16 16.25
C ASN A 232 -18.44 -14.46 17.23
N ASN A 233 -17.21 -14.57 16.74
CA ASN A 233 -16.09 -14.93 17.59
C ASN A 233 -15.64 -13.70 18.39
N LYS A 234 -15.55 -13.89 19.71
CA LYS A 234 -14.96 -12.88 20.60
C LYS A 234 -13.49 -13.23 20.78
N PRO A 235 -12.58 -12.30 20.50
CA PRO A 235 -11.16 -12.55 20.64
C PRO A 235 -10.71 -12.40 22.08
N SER A 236 -9.67 -13.17 22.44
CA SER A 236 -9.07 -13.19 23.77
C SER A 236 -8.11 -12.02 23.94
N LEU A 237 -8.23 -11.25 25.02
CA LEU A 237 -7.23 -10.25 25.40
C LEU A 237 -6.01 -10.93 26.02
N GLU A 238 -4.82 -10.35 25.84
CA GLU A 238 -3.62 -10.70 26.60
C GLU A 238 -3.90 -10.44 28.09
N VAL A 239 -3.95 -11.49 28.91
CA VAL A 239 -3.94 -11.32 30.37
C VAL A 239 -2.51 -10.99 30.74
N GLN A 240 -2.26 -9.73 31.11
CA GLN A 240 -0.99 -9.32 31.73
C GLN A 240 -0.87 -9.89 33.14
#